data_AF-A0A351L7P0-F1
#
_entry.id   AF-A0A351L7P0-F1
#
_cell.length_a   1.000
_cell.length_b   1.000
_cell.length_c   1.000
_cell.angle_alpha   90.00
_cell.angle_beta   90.00
_cell.angle_gamma   90.00
#
_symmetry.space_group_name_H-M   'P 1'
#
loop_
_entity.id
_entity.type
_entity.pdbx_description
1 polymer ?
#
loop_
_entity_poly.entity_id
_entity_poly.type
_entity_poly.pdbx_seq_one_letter_code
_entity_poly.pdbx_strand_id
1 'polypeptide(L)' 'MPQSESNQGESLKRDLVFDVRFLEDLTFWVETNRKTALRLLSLIEEIRRNPFEGTGKPERLK' A
#
# COMPACT_ATOMS: atom_id res chain seq x y z
N MET A 1 21.99 13.93 -32.36
CA MET A 1 20.54 13.68 -32.16
C MET A 1 20.38 13.00 -30.81
N PRO A 2 19.43 13.47 -30.01
CA PRO A 2 19.62 13.77 -28.59
C PRO A 2 19.73 12.53 -27.71
N GLN A 3 20.48 12.73 -26.63
CA GLN A 3 20.77 11.74 -25.61
C GLN A 3 19.52 11.35 -24.82
N SER A 4 19.55 10.08 -24.44
CA SER A 4 18.82 9.44 -23.35
C SER A 4 18.55 10.36 -22.14
N GLU A 5 17.28 10.48 -21.77
CA GLU A 5 16.88 10.66 -20.37
C GLU A 5 15.79 9.65 -20.03
N SER A 6 16.22 8.40 -19.82
CA SER A 6 15.46 7.46 -19.01
C SER A 6 15.45 7.98 -17.57
N ASN A 7 14.48 8.82 -17.23
CA ASN A 7 14.22 9.20 -15.84
C ASN A 7 13.57 8.02 -15.12
N GLN A 8 14.39 7.03 -14.76
CA GLN A 8 14.03 5.93 -13.88
C GLN A 8 14.94 6.05 -12.66
N GLY A 9 14.43 6.52 -11.52
CA GLY A 9 15.25 6.47 -10.31
C GLY A 9 14.91 7.34 -9.11
N GLU A 10 13.84 8.12 -9.09
CA GLU A 10 13.32 8.59 -7.80
C GLU A 10 12.29 7.57 -7.30
N SER A 11 12.78 6.60 -6.52
CA SER A 11 11.93 5.83 -5.63
C SER A 11 11.29 6.82 -4.66
N LEU A 12 10.15 7.39 -5.05
CA LEU A 12 9.34 8.26 -4.22
C LEU A 12 9.03 7.49 -2.94
N LYS A 13 9.78 7.78 -1.89
CA LYS A 13 9.60 7.17 -0.59
C LYS A 13 8.30 7.73 -0.04
N ARG A 14 7.20 7.02 -0.31
CA ARG A 14 5.86 7.41 0.16
C ARG A 14 5.74 7.06 1.63
N ASP A 15 5.41 8.06 2.44
CA ASP A 15 5.05 7.86 3.83
C ASP A 15 3.66 7.22 3.91
N LEU A 16 3.50 6.31 4.87
CA LEU A 16 2.23 5.69 5.18
C LEU A 16 1.71 6.31 6.48
N VAL A 17 0.58 7.02 6.38
CA VAL A 17 -0.09 7.65 7.51
C VAL A 17 -1.34 6.82 7.82
N PHE A 18 -1.48 6.40 9.08
CA PHE A 18 -2.58 5.58 9.54
C PHE A 18 -3.44 6.33 10.56
N ASP A 19 -4.76 6.16 10.46
CA ASP A 19 -5.72 6.57 11.50
C ASP A 19 -5.57 5.67 12.73
N VAL A 20 -5.87 6.17 13.92
CA VAL A 20 -5.77 5.38 15.16
C VAL A 20 -6.69 4.15 15.12
N ARG A 21 -7.88 4.27 14.53
CA ARG A 21 -8.84 3.16 14.38
C ARG A 21 -8.29 2.04 13.50
N PHE A 22 -7.43 2.36 12.54
CA PHE A 22 -6.77 1.34 11.73
C PHE A 22 -5.88 0.43 12.61
N LEU A 23 -5.22 0.96 13.64
CA LEU A 23 -4.41 0.16 14.56
C LEU A 23 -5.28 -0.78 15.40
N GLU A 24 -6.46 -0.33 15.82
CA GLU A 24 -7.45 -1.14 16.53
C GLU A 24 -7.94 -2.29 15.63
N ASP A 25 -8.31 -2.00 14.39
CA ASP A 25 -8.73 -3.01 13.42
C ASP A 25 -7.60 -4.02 13.11
N LEU A 26 -6.37 -3.53 12.93
CA LEU A 26 -5.22 -4.41 12.70
C LEU A 26 -4.98 -5.34 13.89
N THR A 27 -5.09 -4.82 15.12
CA THR A 27 -4.97 -5.62 16.36
C THR A 27 -6.04 -6.70 16.41
N PHE A 28 -7.29 -6.34 16.17
CA PHE A 28 -8.41 -7.29 16.11
C PHE A 28 -8.14 -8.40 15.09
N TRP A 29 -7.65 -8.07 13.89
CA TRP A 29 -7.33 -9.09 12.88
C TRP A 29 -6.15 -9.97 13.26
N VAL A 30 -5.14 -9.43 13.95
CA VAL A 30 -4.01 -10.25 14.45
C VAL A 30 -4.52 -11.29 15.46
N GLU A 31 -5.43 -10.90 16.35
CA GLU A 31 -5.98 -11.77 17.39
C GLU A 31 -6.99 -12.80 16.85
N THR A 32 -7.85 -12.40 15.92
CA THR A 32 -8.97 -13.24 15.45
C THR A 32 -8.66 -14.02 14.18
N ASN A 33 -7.88 -13.44 13.26
CA ASN A 33 -7.56 -14.06 11.98
C ASN A 33 -6.25 -13.52 11.38
N ARG A 34 -5.14 -14.14 11.80
CA ARG A 34 -3.79 -13.78 11.34
C ARG A 34 -3.64 -13.77 9.81
N LYS A 35 -4.37 -14.61 9.07
CA LYS A 35 -4.29 -14.63 7.60
C LYS A 35 -4.81 -13.31 7.01
N THR A 36 -5.85 -12.74 7.59
CA THR A 36 -6.39 -11.43 7.18
C THR A 36 -5.41 -10.32 7.49
N ALA A 37 -4.80 -10.32 8.69
CA ALA A 37 -3.79 -9.32 9.06
C ALA A 37 -2.59 -9.31 8.11
N LEU A 38 -2.08 -10.50 7.74
CA LEU A 38 -0.98 -10.61 6.78
C LEU A 38 -1.38 -10.11 5.38
N ARG A 39 -2.59 -10.44 4.92
CA ARG A 39 -3.10 -9.93 3.64
C ARG A 39 -3.21 -8.41 3.63
N LEU A 40 -3.67 -7.81 4.73
CA LEU A 40 -3.78 -6.36 4.88
C LEU A 40 -2.39 -5.70 4.78
N LEU A 41 -1.39 -6.24 5.47
CA LEU A 41 0.00 -5.75 5.40
C LEU A 41 0.57 -5.85 3.98
N SER A 42 0.32 -6.94 3.26
CA SER A 42 0.74 -7.08 1.86
C SER A 42 0.10 -6.03 0.95
N LEU A 43 -1.20 -5.76 1.13
CA LEU A 43 -1.92 -4.74 0.35
C LEU A 43 -1.40 -3.33 0.63
N ILE A 44 -1.09 -3.01 1.89
CA ILE A 44 -0.50 -1.71 2.27
C ILE A 44 0.82 -1.48 1.54
N GLU A 45 1.66 -2.52 1.48
CA GLU A 45 2.95 -2.44 0.80
C GLU A 45 2.80 -2.39 -0.74
N GLU A 46 1.77 -3.03 -1.32
CA GLU A 46 1.40 -2.82 -2.72
C GLU A 46 0.96 -1.38 -2.98
N ILE A 47 0.09 -0.80 -2.16
CA ILE A 47 -0.40 0.58 -2.27
C ILE A 47 0.77 1.57 -2.15
N ARG A 48 1.71 1.35 -1.23
CA ARG A 48 2.90 2.20 -1.07
C ARG A 48 3.71 2.28 -2.37
N ARG A 49 3.81 1.18 -3.12
CA ARG A 49 4.51 1.11 -4.41
C ARG A 49 3.67 1.65 -5.55
N ASN A 50 2.43 1.16 -5.68
CA ASN A 50 1.50 1.43 -6.77
C ASN A 50 0.12 1.79 -6.20
N PRO A 51 -0.17 3.07 -5.91
CA PRO A 51 -1.38 3.45 -5.15
C PRO A 51 -2.72 3.14 -5.83
N PHE A 52 -2.74 3.06 -7.16
CA PHE A 52 -3.97 2.92 -7.97
C PHE A 52 -4.02 1.63 -8.79
N GLU A 53 -3.08 0.72 -8.56
CA GLU A 53 -2.98 -0.56 -9.26
C GLU A 53 -2.62 -1.66 -8.26
N GLY A 54 -3.17 -2.86 -8.41
CA GLY A 54 -2.78 -3.98 -7.55
C GLY A 54 -3.85 -5.05 -7.39
N THR A 55 -3.54 -6.04 -6.56
CA THR A 55 -4.33 -7.26 -6.40
C THR A 55 -5.66 -7.03 -5.67
N GLY A 56 -5.78 -5.92 -4.95
CA GLY A 56 -6.99 -5.52 -4.23
C GLY A 56 -8.14 -5.01 -5.10
N LYS A 57 -7.96 -4.91 -6.42
CA LYS A 57 -8.90 -4.23 -7.34
C LYS A 57 -9.25 -2.83 -6.82
N PRO A 58 -8.26 -1.91 -6.76
CA PRO A 58 -8.48 -0.57 -6.25
C PRO A 58 -9.58 0.14 -7.04
N GLU A 59 -10.62 0.59 -6.33
CA GLU A 59 -11.74 1.33 -6.90
C GLU A 59 -11.73 2.76 -6.38
N ARG A 60 -11.97 3.72 -7.28
CA ARG A 60 -12.08 5.13 -6.91
C ARG A 60 -13.42 5.36 -6.21
N LEU A 61 -13.36 5.84 -4.98
CA LEU A 61 -14.55 6.30 -4.25
C LEU A 61 -15.05 7.63 -4.85
N LYS A 62 -16.36 7.89 -4.73
CA LYS A 62 -17.00 9.14 -5.18
C LYS A 62 -16.96 10.22 -4.11
#